data_AF-A0A930X9S8-F1
#
_entry.id   AF-A0A930X9S8-F1
#
_cell.length_a   1.000
_cell.length_b   1.000
_cell.length_c   1.000
_cell.angle_alpha   90.00
_cell.angle_beta   90.00
_cell.angle_gamma   90.00
#
_symmetry.space_group_name_H-M   'P 1'
#
loop_
_entity.id
_entity.type
_entity.pdbx_description
1 polymer ?
#
loop_
_entity_poly.entity_id
_entity_poly.type
_entity_poly.pdbx_seq_one_letter_code
_entity_poly.pdbx_strand_id
1 'polypeptide(L)'
;MESQYSYITELVSTIEYYIRQPPKYGMISHPKVEAINILSHALEFTHHPQSLQIWREAFWRHHLSDEGKQSLIQMFEYLNGAIVRGENEVASQICDCLQVVTDLALTHALK
;
A
#
# COMPACT_ATOMS: atom_id res chain seq x y z
N MET A 1 -20.20 3.59 0.20
CA MET A 1 -19.44 3.45 -1.06
C MET A 1 -18.55 4.67 -1.32
N GLU A 2 -19.07 5.92 -1.37
CA GLU A 2 -18.23 7.11 -1.62
C GLU A 2 -17.11 7.32 -0.58
N SER A 3 -17.37 7.10 0.71
CA SER A 3 -16.32 7.24 1.75
C SER A 3 -15.21 6.18 1.66
N GLN A 4 -15.52 5.01 1.10
CA GLN A 4 -14.59 3.87 1.03
C GLN A 4 -13.62 4.02 -0.13
N TYR A 5 -14.13 4.43 -1.30
CA TYR A 5 -13.28 4.75 -2.44
C TYR A 5 -12.38 5.95 -2.14
N SER A 6 -12.89 6.95 -1.38
CA SER A 6 -12.08 8.07 -0.87
C SER A 6 -10.93 7.59 0.00
N TYR A 7 -11.19 6.69 0.95
CA TYR A 7 -10.16 6.17 1.87
C TYR A 7 -9.04 5.40 1.15
N ILE A 8 -9.37 4.47 0.25
CA ILE A 8 -8.35 3.72 -0.51
C ILE A 8 -7.52 4.67 -1.38
N THR A 9 -8.17 5.65 -2.00
CA THR A 9 -7.49 6.66 -2.82
C THR A 9 -6.52 7.50 -1.96
N GLU A 10 -6.90 7.86 -0.73
CA GLU A 10 -6.04 8.57 0.22
C GLU A 10 -4.83 7.73 0.67
N LEU A 11 -5.01 6.44 0.92
CA LEU A 11 -3.91 5.52 1.25
C LEU A 11 -2.89 5.44 0.11
N VAL A 12 -3.37 5.20 -1.12
CA VAL A 12 -2.52 5.12 -2.31
C VAL A 12 -1.80 6.44 -2.55
N SER A 13 -2.48 7.57 -2.37
CA SER A 13 -1.89 8.90 -2.50
C SER A 13 -0.77 9.14 -1.48
N THR A 14 -0.95 8.64 -0.25
CA THR A 14 0.05 8.73 0.82
C THR A 14 1.29 7.90 0.51
N ILE A 15 1.10 6.67 0.00
CA ILE A 15 2.21 5.80 -0.45
C ILE A 15 2.95 6.44 -1.60
N GLU A 16 2.24 6.97 -2.60
CA GLU A 16 2.82 7.69 -3.72
C GLU A 16 3.64 8.90 -3.24
N TYR A 17 3.11 9.67 -2.30
CA TYR A 17 3.81 10.82 -1.72
C TYR A 17 5.18 10.41 -1.16
N TYR A 18 5.26 9.32 -0.39
CA TYR A 18 6.51 8.85 0.20
C TYR A 18 7.47 8.24 -0.82
N ILE A 19 6.97 7.51 -1.83
CA ILE A 19 7.80 7.00 -2.92
C ILE A 19 8.48 8.15 -3.67
N ARG A 20 7.75 9.24 -3.91
CA ARG A 20 8.25 10.44 -4.61
C ARG A 20 9.28 11.24 -3.82
N GLN A 21 9.41 11.05 -2.50
CA GLN A 21 10.41 11.78 -1.72
C GLN A 21 11.82 11.31 -2.06
N PRO A 22 12.70 12.16 -2.62
CA PRO A 22 14.09 11.76 -2.86
C PRO A 22 14.83 11.52 -1.53
N PRO A 23 15.86 10.67 -1.51
CA PRO A 23 16.72 10.49 -0.35
C PRO A 23 17.31 11.83 0.10
N LYS A 24 17.29 12.09 1.41
CA LYS A 24 17.98 13.26 1.98
C LYS A 24 19.38 12.84 2.37
N TYR A 25 20.40 13.50 1.81
CA TYR A 25 21.81 13.18 2.06
C TYR A 25 22.18 11.71 1.80
N GLY A 26 21.55 11.09 0.81
CA GLY A 26 21.76 9.67 0.47
C GLY A 26 21.05 8.67 1.41
N MET A 27 20.37 9.15 2.45
CA MET A 27 19.60 8.29 3.36
C MET A 27 18.14 8.21 2.93
N ILE A 28 17.62 6.98 2.87
CA ILE A 28 16.20 6.71 2.65
C ILE A 28 15.49 6.84 4.00
N SER A 29 14.39 7.58 4.03
CA SER A 29 13.60 7.76 5.25
C SER A 29 12.81 6.48 5.57
N HIS A 30 12.56 6.23 6.85
CA HIS A 30 11.73 5.10 7.29
C HIS A 30 10.36 5.07 6.59
N PRO A 31 9.59 6.18 6.47
CA PRO A 31 8.32 6.16 5.75
C PRO A 31 8.44 5.76 4.27
N LYS A 32 9.56 6.08 3.61
CA LYS A 32 9.80 5.66 2.23
C LYS A 32 10.10 4.17 2.13
N VAL A 33 10.87 3.61 3.07
CA VAL A 33 11.10 2.16 3.13
C VAL A 33 9.78 1.42 3.30
N GLU A 34 8.93 1.87 4.22
CA GLU A 34 7.59 1.29 4.44
C GLU A 34 6.72 1.37 3.17
N ALA A 35 6.68 2.53 2.50
CA ALA A 35 5.91 2.69 1.26
C ALA A 35 6.38 1.74 0.15
N ILE A 36 7.70 1.54 0.02
CA ILE A 36 8.28 0.58 -0.94
C ILE A 36 7.96 -0.87 -0.52
N ASN A 37 7.96 -1.17 0.78
CA ASN A 37 7.62 -2.49 1.28
C ASN A 37 6.14 -2.83 0.98
N ILE A 38 5.21 -1.90 1.25
CA ILE A 38 3.79 -2.06 0.94
C ILE A 38 3.57 -2.28 -0.57
N LEU A 39 4.27 -1.53 -1.43
CA LEU A 39 4.22 -1.76 -2.88
C LEU A 39 4.71 -3.17 -3.25
N SER A 40 5.77 -3.65 -2.58
CA SER A 40 6.31 -5.00 -2.83
C SER A 40 5.26 -6.07 -2.54
N HIS A 41 4.59 -5.97 -1.38
CA HIS A 41 3.50 -6.87 -1.01
C HIS A 41 2.32 -6.79 -1.98
N ALA A 42 1.95 -5.60 -2.44
CA ALA A 42 0.87 -5.45 -3.41
C ALA A 42 1.21 -6.11 -4.76
N LEU A 43 2.44 -5.97 -5.23
CA LEU A 43 2.89 -6.59 -6.48
C LEU A 43 2.98 -8.13 -6.37
N GLU A 44 3.37 -8.64 -5.21
CA GLU A 44 3.38 -10.07 -4.92
C GLU A 44 1.96 -10.63 -4.84
N PHE A 45 1.08 -9.95 -4.09
CA PHE A 45 -0.34 -10.30 -3.92
C PHE A 45 -1.08 -10.39 -5.26
N THR A 46 -0.85 -9.43 -6.17
CA THR A 46 -1.48 -9.44 -7.49
C THR A 46 -0.76 -10.32 -8.51
N HIS A 47 0.36 -10.97 -8.12
CA HIS A 47 1.23 -11.72 -9.00
C HIS A 47 1.62 -10.91 -10.27
N HIS A 48 1.92 -9.62 -10.10
CA HIS A 48 2.11 -8.72 -11.24
C HIS A 48 3.32 -9.13 -12.10
N PRO A 49 3.17 -9.32 -13.43
CA PRO A 49 4.21 -9.88 -14.30
C PRO A 49 5.46 -9.00 -14.40
N GLN A 50 5.33 -7.70 -14.15
CA GLN A 50 6.41 -6.71 -14.17
C GLN A 50 6.81 -6.21 -12.78
N SER A 51 6.55 -7.00 -11.72
CA SER A 51 6.80 -6.63 -10.33
C SER A 51 8.18 -5.99 -10.10
N LEU A 52 9.25 -6.64 -10.58
CA LEU A 52 10.61 -6.12 -10.42
C LEU A 52 10.83 -4.79 -11.15
N GLN A 53 10.21 -4.57 -12.31
CA GLN A 53 10.34 -3.30 -13.03
C GLN A 53 9.64 -2.17 -12.27
N ILE A 54 8.39 -2.37 -11.85
CA ILE A 54 7.61 -1.38 -11.12
C ILE A 54 8.30 -1.05 -9.79
N TRP A 55 8.78 -2.07 -9.08
CA TRP A 55 9.54 -1.88 -7.85
C TRP A 55 10.80 -1.04 -8.07
N ARG A 56 11.55 -1.31 -9.15
CA ARG A 56 12.74 -0.51 -9.50
C ARG A 56 12.39 0.94 -9.81
N GLU A 57 11.31 1.19 -10.53
CA GLU A 57 10.85 2.54 -10.84
C GLU A 57 10.48 3.31 -9.56
N ALA A 58 9.77 2.67 -8.64
CA ALA A 58 9.44 3.27 -7.35
C ALA A 58 10.70 3.57 -6.52
N PHE A 59 11.62 2.61 -6.42
CA PHE A 59 12.80 2.75 -5.57
C PHE A 59 13.82 3.75 -6.15
N TRP A 60 14.29 3.52 -7.38
CA TRP A 60 15.37 4.31 -7.99
C TRP A 60 14.88 5.58 -8.68
N ARG A 61 13.73 5.53 -9.36
CA ARG A 61 13.21 6.69 -10.10
C ARG A 61 12.25 7.53 -9.27
N HIS A 62 11.92 7.09 -8.06
CA HIS A 62 11.01 7.79 -7.15
C HIS A 62 9.64 8.04 -7.79
N HIS A 63 9.21 7.08 -8.61
CA HIS A 63 8.01 7.18 -9.41
C HIS A 63 7.16 5.92 -9.21
N LEU A 64 5.91 6.11 -8.80
CA LEU A 64 4.93 5.04 -8.75
C LEU A 64 4.11 5.05 -10.05
N SER A 65 4.26 4.01 -10.86
CA SER A 65 3.49 3.85 -12.11
C SER A 65 2.01 3.57 -11.83
N ASP A 66 1.17 3.75 -12.84
CA ASP A 66 -0.27 3.50 -12.71
C ASP A 66 -0.57 2.02 -12.43
N GLU A 67 0.22 1.10 -12.97
CA GLU A 67 0.15 -0.34 -12.66
C GLU A 67 0.51 -0.64 -11.20
N GLY A 68 1.50 0.07 -10.66
CA GLY A 68 1.85 0.01 -9.24
C GLY A 68 0.72 0.51 -8.35
N LYS A 69 0.08 1.63 -8.72
CA LYS A 69 -1.12 2.14 -8.02
C LYS A 69 -2.26 1.14 -8.09
N GLN A 70 -2.50 0.55 -9.26
CA GLN A 70 -3.58 -0.41 -9.43
C GLN A 70 -3.36 -1.66 -8.56
N SER A 71 -2.12 -2.12 -8.43
CA SER A 71 -1.79 -3.25 -7.54
C SER A 71 -2.09 -2.93 -6.07
N LEU A 72 -1.74 -1.71 -5.63
CA LEU A 72 -2.07 -1.22 -4.28
C LEU A 72 -3.59 -1.15 -4.06
N ILE A 73 -4.33 -0.58 -5.02
CA ILE A 73 -5.80 -0.49 -4.96
C ILE A 73 -6.41 -1.88 -4.79
N GLN A 74 -6.04 -2.85 -5.64
CA GLN A 74 -6.58 -4.21 -5.58
C GLN A 74 -6.31 -4.88 -4.23
N MET A 75 -5.08 -4.74 -3.70
CA MET A 75 -4.73 -5.27 -2.39
C MET A 75 -5.56 -4.62 -1.27
N PHE A 76 -5.71 -3.29 -1.28
CA PHE A 76 -6.49 -2.58 -0.26
C PHE A 76 -7.99 -2.85 -0.35
N GLU A 77 -8.55 -2.98 -1.56
CA GLU A 77 -9.95 -3.37 -1.75
C GLU A 77 -10.20 -4.77 -1.17
N TYR A 78 -9.28 -5.71 -1.40
CA TYR A 78 -9.36 -7.06 -0.84
C TYR A 78 -9.30 -7.04 0.70
N LEU A 79 -8.32 -6.35 1.28
CA LEU A 79 -8.15 -6.21 2.73
C LEU A 79 -9.37 -5.57 3.39
N ASN A 80 -9.87 -4.47 2.81
CA ASN A 80 -11.06 -3.80 3.32
C ASN A 80 -12.30 -4.70 3.25
N GLY A 81 -12.45 -5.46 2.17
CA GLY A 81 -13.50 -6.47 2.05
C GLY A 81 -13.43 -7.53 3.15
N ALA A 82 -12.24 -8.00 3.49
CA ALA A 82 -12.02 -8.95 4.58
C ALA A 82 -12.38 -8.36 5.96
N ILE A 83 -11.96 -7.11 6.25
CA ILE A 83 -12.30 -6.41 7.49
C ILE A 83 -13.82 -6.25 7.65
N VAL A 84 -14.53 -5.86 6.60
CA VAL A 84 -15.99 -5.72 6.63
C VAL A 84 -16.69 -7.05 6.92
N ARG A 85 -16.09 -8.18 6.54
CA ARG A 85 -16.58 -9.54 6.87
C ARG A 85 -16.16 -10.01 8.27
N GLY A 86 -15.34 -9.26 8.98
CA GLY A 86 -14.78 -9.65 10.29
C GLY A 86 -13.57 -10.57 10.20
N GLU A 87 -12.98 -10.75 9.02
CA GLU A 87 -11.84 -11.63 8.75
C GLU A 87 -10.51 -10.89 8.99
N ASN A 88 -10.31 -10.36 10.21
CA ASN A 88 -9.19 -9.47 10.52
C ASN A 88 -7.79 -10.15 10.40
N GLU A 89 -7.75 -11.47 10.45
CA GLU A 89 -6.54 -12.29 10.26
C GLU A 89 -6.07 -12.38 8.81
N VAL A 90 -6.86 -11.91 7.84
CA VAL A 90 -6.47 -11.90 6.42
C VAL A 90 -5.33 -10.90 6.15
N ALA A 91 -5.28 -9.81 6.92
CA ALA A 91 -4.21 -8.83 6.78
C ALA A 91 -2.84 -9.38 7.18
N SER A 92 -2.77 -10.14 8.28
CA SER A 92 -1.54 -10.78 8.73
C SER A 92 -1.09 -11.92 7.80
N GLN A 93 -2.02 -12.52 7.03
CA GLN A 93 -1.67 -13.48 5.97
C GLN A 93 -1.00 -12.82 4.77
N ILE A 94 -1.17 -11.51 4.57
CA ILE A 94 -0.50 -10.75 3.50
C ILE A 94 0.81 -10.13 4.02
N CYS A 95 0.78 -9.45 5.17
CA CYS A 95 1.97 -8.96 5.86
C CYS A 95 1.65 -8.44 7.27
N ASP A 96 2.51 -8.73 8.26
CA ASP A 96 2.44 -8.11 9.60
C ASP A 96 2.57 -6.58 9.55
N CYS A 97 3.24 -6.04 8.54
CA CYS A 97 3.36 -4.60 8.28
C CYS A 97 2.01 -3.94 7.91
N LEU A 98 1.05 -4.71 7.41
CA LEU A 98 -0.29 -4.22 7.07
C LEU A 98 -1.22 -4.16 8.28
N GLN A 99 -0.83 -4.77 9.41
CA GLN A 99 -1.58 -4.69 10.68
C GLN A 99 -1.80 -3.23 11.12
N VAL A 100 -0.80 -2.37 10.90
CA VAL A 100 -0.89 -0.94 11.21
C VAL A 100 -1.95 -0.23 10.36
N VAL A 101 -2.11 -0.64 9.10
CA VAL A 101 -3.12 -0.07 8.18
C VAL A 101 -4.52 -0.53 8.59
N THR A 102 -4.68 -1.79 9.00
CA THR A 102 -5.96 -2.34 9.45
C THR A 102 -6.40 -1.81 10.82
N ASP A 103 -5.47 -1.57 11.75
CA ASP A 103 -5.77 -0.98 13.06
C ASP A 103 -6.29 0.46 12.92
N LEU A 104 -5.74 1.23 11.97
CA LEU A 104 -6.25 2.56 11.60
C LEU A 104 -7.63 2.47 10.95
N ALA A 105 -7.85 1.51 10.04
CA ALA A 105 -9.15 1.31 9.38
C ALA A 105 -10.27 0.92 10.37
N LEU A 106 -10.00 0.03 11.33
CA LEU A 106 -10.93 -0.33 12.41
C LEU A 106 -11.31 0.89 13.25
N THR A 107 -10.36 1.78 13.53
CA THR A 107 -10.61 3.02 14.27
C THR A 107 -11.54 3.99 13.53
N HIS A 108 -11.52 3.97 12.19
CA HIS A 108 -12.41 4.76 11.34
C HIS A 108 -13.77 4.09 11.09
N ALA A 109 -13.85 2.75 11.07
CA ALA A 109 -15.10 2.01 10.88
C ALA A 109 -15.99 2.00 12.14
N LEU A 110 -15.41 2.26 13.32
CA LEU A 110 -16.11 2.33 14.61
C LEU A 110 -16.59 3.75 14.99
N LYS A 111 -16.46 4.73 14.09
CA LYS A 111 -17.03 6.09 14.22
C LYS A 111 -18.17 6.28 13.24
#